data_AF-A0A0A7GFV0-F1
#
_entry.id   AF-A0A0A7GFV0-F1
#
_cell.length_a   1.000
_cell.length_b   1.000
_cell.length_c   1.000
_cell.angle_alpha   90.00
_cell.angle_beta   90.00
_cell.angle_gamma   90.00
#
_symmetry.space_group_name_H-M   'P 1'
#
loop_
_entity.id
_entity.type
_entity.pdbx_description
1 polymer ?
#
loop_
_entity_poly.entity_id
_entity_poly.type
_entity_poly.pdbx_seq_one_letter_code
_entity_poly.pdbx_strand_id
1 'polypeptide(L)'
;MLQILSQTYALNPHYFAPSATGYPDLCFVVDGNTAQQAPPFLRASNFRPGDYAEGFLTLKNCGTGKSSFLSISLSYYGFTDPNSDSSPEGFLSAIEITDMSLGESGSPVWRNLKNYIEDVNSNGRIDLHDLSLFPVNIQYTINPDDGREFYIKVRFIPDAGNEYQGDSINLSFTFTIGG
;
A
#
# COMPACT_ATOMS: atom_id res chain seq x y z
N MET A 1 22.14 -14.04 7.82
CA MET A 1 21.04 -14.19 8.80
C MET A 1 20.24 -12.90 8.73
N LEU A 2 19.15 -12.88 7.96
CA LEU A 2 18.31 -11.69 7.77
C LEU A 2 17.46 -11.50 9.04
N GLN A 3 17.68 -10.43 9.78
CA GLN A 3 16.92 -10.12 10.98
C GLN A 3 15.72 -9.25 10.58
N ILE A 4 14.54 -9.85 10.46
CA ILE A 4 13.30 -9.14 10.16
C ILE A 4 12.76 -8.56 11.46
N LEU A 5 12.88 -7.24 11.63
CA LEU A 5 12.20 -6.50 12.69
C LEU A 5 10.77 -6.22 12.20
N SER A 6 9.78 -6.94 12.74
CA SER A 6 8.36 -6.58 12.55
C SER A 6 7.95 -5.57 13.62
N GLN A 7 7.66 -4.34 13.24
CA GLN A 7 6.93 -3.40 14.10
C GLN A 7 5.45 -3.44 13.73
N THR A 8 4.61 -3.84 14.68
CA THR A 8 3.15 -3.84 14.53
C THR A 8 2.61 -2.48 14.96
N TYR A 9 2.10 -1.69 14.02
CA TYR A 9 1.32 -0.50 14.34
C TYR A 9 -0.16 -0.84 14.21
N ALA A 10 -0.88 -0.90 15.34
CA ALA A 10 -2.33 -0.97 15.33
C ALA A 10 -2.90 0.44 15.12
N LEU A 11 -3.63 0.65 14.03
CA LEU A 11 -4.29 1.92 13.73
C LEU A 11 -5.71 1.98 14.33
N ASN A 12 -6.03 3.16 14.86
CA ASN A 12 -7.34 3.54 15.39
C ASN A 12 -8.35 3.64 14.22
N PRO A 13 -9.63 3.25 14.38
CA PRO A 13 -10.52 2.88 13.27
C PRO A 13 -11.15 4.07 12.52
N HIS A 14 -10.49 5.23 12.49
CA HIS A 14 -10.96 6.43 11.79
C HIS A 14 -9.89 7.12 10.94
N TYR A 15 -8.71 6.52 10.80
CA TYR A 15 -7.59 7.15 10.12
C TYR A 15 -6.67 6.10 9.47
N PHE A 16 -6.33 6.31 8.20
CA PHE A 16 -4.94 6.09 7.79
C PHE A 16 -4.17 7.29 8.36
N ALA A 17 -3.73 7.21 9.61
CA ALA A 17 -2.81 8.22 10.16
C ALA A 17 -1.59 7.48 10.68
N PRO A 18 -0.38 8.01 10.44
CA PRO A 18 0.82 7.48 11.07
C PRO A 18 0.65 7.52 12.58
N SER A 19 1.27 6.57 13.28
CA SER A 19 1.46 6.71 14.72
C SER A 19 2.05 8.10 15.01
N ALA A 20 1.68 8.70 16.14
CA ALA A 20 2.00 10.08 16.53
C ALA A 20 3.51 10.35 16.80
N THR A 21 4.41 9.64 16.13
CA THR A 21 5.87 9.68 16.30
C THR A 21 6.57 9.54 14.94
N GLY A 22 6.43 10.54 14.07
CA GLY A 22 7.15 10.57 12.79
C GLY A 22 6.69 9.52 11.78
N TYR A 23 6.93 9.80 10.50
CA TYR A 23 6.63 8.85 9.43
C TYR A 23 7.61 7.68 9.50
N PRO A 24 7.17 6.44 9.33
CA PRO A 24 8.09 5.31 9.32
C PRO A 24 8.97 5.39 8.07
N ASP A 25 10.26 5.65 8.28
CA ASP A 25 11.28 5.42 7.26
C ASP A 25 11.46 3.91 7.10
N LEU A 26 11.13 3.40 5.92
CA LEU A 26 11.43 2.03 5.53
C LEU A 26 12.80 2.02 4.86
N CYS A 27 13.77 1.43 5.55
CA CYS A 27 15.17 1.34 5.17
C CYS A 27 15.44 -0.01 4.50
N PHE A 28 15.74 0.04 3.21
CA PHE A 28 16.07 -1.10 2.36
C PHE A 28 17.57 -1.16 2.11
N VAL A 29 18.18 -2.34 2.18
CA VAL A 29 19.60 -2.51 1.84
C VAL A 29 19.68 -3.22 0.50
N VAL A 30 20.24 -2.53 -0.51
CA VAL A 30 20.51 -3.10 -1.83
C VAL A 30 21.97 -3.56 -1.88
N ASP A 31 22.22 -4.82 -1.55
CA ASP A 31 23.53 -5.46 -1.46
C ASP A 31 23.67 -6.68 -2.41
N GLY A 32 23.06 -6.59 -3.59
CA GLY A 32 23.13 -7.62 -4.65
C GLY A 32 22.12 -8.76 -4.50
N ASN A 33 21.23 -8.67 -3.50
CA ASN A 33 20.03 -9.50 -3.34
C ASN A 33 18.87 -8.58 -2.96
N THR A 34 17.66 -8.95 -3.39
CA THR A 34 16.39 -8.24 -3.11
C THR A 34 16.29 -7.76 -1.67
N ALA A 35 16.10 -6.45 -1.50
CA ALA A 35 15.72 -5.88 -0.21
C ALA A 35 14.23 -6.16 0.01
N GLN A 36 13.91 -7.00 0.99
CA GLN A 36 12.53 -7.24 1.42
C GLN A 36 12.40 -6.73 2.85
N GLN A 37 11.65 -5.64 3.03
CA GLN A 37 11.29 -5.17 4.37
C GLN A 37 9.85 -5.59 4.70
N ALA A 38 9.62 -5.95 5.97
CA ALA A 38 8.29 -6.30 6.45
C ALA A 38 7.28 -5.17 6.17
N PRO A 39 6.05 -5.52 5.78
CA PRO A 39 5.07 -4.57 5.27
C PRO A 39 4.63 -3.56 6.34
N PRO A 40 4.33 -2.29 5.97
CA PRO A 40 3.46 -1.48 6.78
C PRO A 40 2.08 -2.13 6.80
N PHE A 41 1.56 -2.35 8.00
CA PHE A 41 0.22 -2.89 8.19
C PHE A 41 -0.78 -1.73 8.28
N LEU A 42 -1.82 -1.80 7.45
CA LEU A 42 -2.96 -0.89 7.49
C LEU A 42 -4.20 -1.70 7.82
N ARG A 43 -5.11 -1.15 8.63
CA ARG A 43 -6.40 -1.77 8.90
C ARG A 43 -7.48 -0.95 8.18
N ALA A 44 -8.19 -1.59 7.26
CA ALA A 44 -9.40 -1.01 6.67
C ALA A 44 -10.59 -1.49 7.51
N SER A 45 -11.35 -0.56 8.09
CA SER A 45 -12.50 -0.89 8.94
C SER A 45 -13.46 0.28 9.04
N ASN A 46 -14.75 0.02 9.24
CA ASN A 46 -15.79 1.03 9.49
C ASN A 46 -15.89 2.12 8.42
N PHE A 47 -15.56 1.80 7.17
CA PHE A 47 -15.76 2.72 6.06
C PHE A 47 -17.26 2.94 5.84
N ARG A 48 -17.64 4.20 5.65
CA ARG A 48 -18.95 4.57 5.10
C ARG A 48 -18.80 4.88 3.62
N PRO A 49 -19.83 4.66 2.79
CA PRO A 49 -19.79 5.03 1.38
C PRO A 49 -19.33 6.49 1.19
N GLY A 50 -18.28 6.68 0.41
CA GLY A 50 -17.66 7.98 0.13
C GLY A 50 -16.53 8.40 1.08
N ASP A 51 -16.26 7.64 2.15
CA ASP A 51 -15.12 7.91 3.04
C ASP A 51 -13.79 7.75 2.30
N TYR A 52 -12.81 8.59 2.68
CA TYR A 52 -11.45 8.55 2.16
C TYR A 52 -10.45 8.15 3.24
N ALA A 53 -9.36 7.58 2.78
CA ALA A 53 -8.23 7.20 3.60
C ALA A 53 -6.94 7.45 2.82
N GLU A 54 -5.90 7.98 3.44
CA GLU A 54 -4.63 8.23 2.77
C GLU A 54 -3.45 8.02 3.70
N GLY A 55 -2.33 7.57 3.17
CA GLY A 55 -1.13 7.35 3.94
C GLY A 55 0.12 7.52 3.10
N PHE A 56 1.23 7.76 3.78
CA PHE A 56 2.54 7.82 3.15
C PHE A 56 3.63 7.23 4.04
N LEU A 57 4.74 6.92 3.40
CA LEU A 57 5.96 6.41 4.02
C LEU A 57 7.15 6.80 3.16
N THR A 58 8.35 6.82 3.75
CA THR A 58 9.58 7.07 2.99
C THR A 58 10.27 5.73 2.70
N LEU A 59 10.45 5.41 1.43
CA LEU A 59 11.32 4.33 0.97
C LEU A 59 12.75 4.87 0.89
N LYS A 60 13.65 4.40 1.76
CA LYS A 60 15.07 4.80 1.78
C LYS A 60 15.96 3.64 1.37
N ASN A 61 16.90 3.88 0.46
CA ASN A 61 17.96 2.92 0.18
C ASN A 61 19.15 3.18 1.12
N CYS A 62 19.26 2.36 2.15
CA CYS A 62 20.35 2.38 3.13
C CYS A 62 21.52 1.48 2.73
N GLY A 63 21.44 0.81 1.58
CA GLY A 63 22.54 0.03 1.02
C GLY A 63 23.55 0.92 0.29
N THR A 64 24.61 0.28 -0.20
CA THR A 64 25.64 0.95 -1.01
C THR A 64 25.41 0.77 -2.52
N GLY A 65 24.54 -0.17 -2.91
CA GLY A 65 24.12 -0.39 -4.29
C GLY A 65 23.00 0.56 -4.71
N LYS A 66 22.97 0.92 -6.00
CA LYS A 66 21.88 1.70 -6.61
C LYS A 66 20.74 0.76 -7.01
N SER A 67 19.48 1.14 -6.75
CA SER A 67 18.36 0.38 -7.31
C SER A 67 18.12 0.71 -8.79
N SER A 68 17.68 -0.31 -9.52
CA SER A 68 17.16 -0.21 -10.89
C SER A 68 15.66 -0.49 -10.97
N PHE A 69 15.11 -1.14 -9.94
CA PHE A 69 13.76 -1.68 -9.92
C PHE A 69 13.05 -1.46 -8.58
N LEU A 70 11.74 -1.22 -8.65
CA LEU A 70 10.82 -1.25 -7.51
C LEU A 70 9.59 -2.10 -7.85
N SER A 71 9.23 -3.03 -6.97
CA SER A 71 7.96 -3.75 -6.97
C SER A 71 7.15 -3.40 -5.72
N ILE A 72 5.85 -3.22 -5.89
CA ILE A 72 4.89 -3.01 -4.81
C ILE A 72 3.76 -4.03 -4.98
N SER A 73 3.55 -4.86 -3.96
CA SER A 73 2.44 -5.80 -3.92
C SER A 73 1.60 -5.60 -2.66
N LEU A 74 0.33 -6.00 -2.74
CA LEU A 74 -0.57 -5.98 -1.60
C LEU A 74 -0.98 -7.41 -1.25
N SER A 75 -0.92 -7.74 0.03
CA SER A 75 -1.58 -8.93 0.59
C SER A 75 -2.54 -8.51 1.69
N TYR A 76 -3.48 -9.39 2.00
CA TYR A 76 -4.49 -9.15 3.02
C TYR A 76 -4.77 -10.38 3.86
N TYR A 77 -5.22 -10.18 5.10
CA TYR A 77 -5.59 -11.26 6.02
C TYR A 77 -6.49 -10.75 7.14
N GLY A 78 -7.06 -11.68 7.91
CA GLY A 78 -7.87 -11.34 9.09
C GLY A 78 -9.15 -10.60 8.74
N PHE A 79 -9.78 -10.96 7.61
CA PHE A 79 -11.08 -10.45 7.24
C PHE A 79 -12.12 -10.81 8.30
N THR A 80 -12.92 -9.83 8.69
CA THR A 80 -14.04 -9.98 9.63
C THR A 80 -15.25 -9.34 8.98
N ASP A 81 -16.30 -10.13 8.84
CA ASP A 81 -17.63 -9.70 8.40
C ASP A 81 -18.62 -10.12 9.51
N PRO A 82 -19.14 -9.16 10.30
CA PRO A 82 -20.06 -9.46 11.38
C PRO A 82 -21.47 -9.84 10.91
N ASN A 83 -21.84 -9.53 9.66
CA ASN A 83 -23.18 -9.73 9.12
C ASN A 83 -23.26 -10.94 8.18
N SER A 84 -22.11 -11.51 7.78
CA SER A 84 -21.98 -12.65 6.87
C SER A 84 -22.61 -12.41 5.50
N ASP A 85 -22.54 -11.18 4.99
CA ASP A 85 -23.12 -10.73 3.74
C ASP A 85 -22.08 -10.22 2.72
N SER A 86 -20.79 -10.36 2.99
CA SER A 86 -19.71 -9.96 2.08
C SER A 86 -18.57 -10.99 1.98
N SER A 87 -17.54 -10.65 1.21
CA SER A 87 -16.31 -11.43 1.07
C SER A 87 -15.09 -10.50 1.11
N PRO A 88 -13.89 -10.99 1.46
CA PRO A 88 -12.70 -10.13 1.48
C PRO A 88 -12.42 -9.52 0.11
N GLU A 89 -12.59 -10.27 -0.97
CA GLU A 89 -12.40 -9.77 -2.34
C GLU A 89 -13.43 -8.69 -2.70
N GLY A 90 -14.71 -8.89 -2.32
CA GLY A 90 -15.77 -7.90 -2.52
C GLY A 90 -15.50 -6.61 -1.74
N PHE A 91 -15.09 -6.73 -0.47
CA PHE A 91 -14.75 -5.58 0.36
C PHE A 91 -13.55 -4.80 -0.20
N LEU A 92 -12.51 -5.49 -0.66
CA LEU A 92 -11.36 -4.83 -1.32
C LEU A 92 -11.75 -4.18 -2.65
N SER A 93 -12.64 -4.81 -3.42
CA SER A 93 -13.17 -4.25 -4.67
C SER A 93 -14.02 -2.99 -4.45
N ALA A 94 -14.56 -2.82 -3.24
CA ALA A 94 -15.28 -1.62 -2.83
C ALA A 94 -14.35 -0.48 -2.34
N ILE A 95 -13.03 -0.68 -2.29
CA ILE A 95 -12.03 0.31 -1.89
C ILE A 95 -11.19 0.73 -3.11
N GLU A 96 -11.62 1.81 -3.76
CA GLU A 96 -11.00 2.35 -4.96
C GLU A 96 -9.67 3.07 -4.63
N ILE A 97 -8.62 2.80 -5.39
CA ILE A 97 -7.37 3.55 -5.35
C ILE A 97 -7.57 4.84 -6.14
N THR A 98 -7.66 5.96 -5.45
CA THR A 98 -7.84 7.29 -6.09
C THR A 98 -6.50 7.93 -6.45
N ASP A 99 -5.46 7.70 -5.64
CA ASP A 99 -4.09 8.14 -5.90
C ASP A 99 -3.11 7.09 -5.37
N MET A 100 -2.00 6.91 -6.09
CA MET A 100 -0.86 6.12 -5.65
C MET A 100 0.37 6.66 -6.39
N SER A 101 1.35 7.16 -5.65
CA SER A 101 2.51 7.82 -6.25
C SER A 101 3.81 7.56 -5.50
N LEU A 102 4.91 7.80 -6.20
CA LEU A 102 6.26 7.77 -5.64
C LEU A 102 6.98 9.09 -5.95
N GLY A 103 7.57 9.72 -4.92
CA GLY A 103 8.19 11.03 -4.99
C GLY A 103 7.20 12.18 -4.90
N GLU A 104 7.72 13.41 -4.82
CA GLU A 104 6.93 14.64 -4.75
C GLU A 104 6.45 15.08 -6.14
N SER A 105 5.18 15.48 -6.25
CA SER A 105 4.61 15.97 -7.52
C SER A 105 5.42 17.12 -8.12
N GLY A 106 5.71 17.06 -9.42
CA GLY A 106 6.57 18.02 -10.11
C GLY A 106 8.07 17.71 -10.06
N SER A 107 8.49 16.71 -9.28
CA SER A 107 9.87 16.23 -9.27
C SER A 107 10.20 15.35 -10.50
N PRO A 108 11.42 15.39 -11.06
CA PRO A 108 11.83 14.49 -12.16
C PRO A 108 11.73 12.99 -11.80
N VAL A 109 11.79 12.70 -10.50
CA VAL A 109 11.68 11.34 -9.96
C VAL A 109 10.26 10.99 -9.54
N TRP A 110 9.27 11.85 -9.80
CA TRP A 110 7.86 11.57 -9.51
C TRP A 110 7.29 10.50 -10.44
N ARG A 111 6.48 9.59 -9.91
CA ARG A 111 5.73 8.58 -10.69
C ARG A 111 4.31 8.44 -10.15
N ASN A 112 3.34 8.46 -11.05
CA ASN A 112 1.99 8.00 -10.77
C ASN A 112 1.95 6.47 -10.92
N LEU A 113 1.87 5.77 -9.79
CA LEU A 113 1.88 4.31 -9.72
C LEU A 113 0.52 3.71 -10.07
N LYS A 114 -0.59 4.44 -9.88
CA LYS A 114 -1.94 3.99 -10.25
C LYS A 114 -2.03 3.64 -11.74
N ASN A 115 -1.30 4.35 -12.60
CA ASN A 115 -1.25 4.08 -14.04
C ASN A 115 -0.61 2.73 -14.42
N TYR A 116 0.01 2.04 -13.46
CA TYR A 116 0.63 0.72 -13.65
C TYR A 116 -0.21 -0.41 -13.07
N ILE A 117 -1.41 -0.12 -12.56
CA ILE A 117 -2.37 -1.11 -12.07
C ILE A 117 -3.41 -1.32 -13.16
N GLU A 118 -3.73 -2.58 -13.44
CA GLU A 118 -4.78 -2.97 -14.38
C GLU A 118 -6.06 -3.30 -13.59
N ASP A 119 -7.23 -3.03 -14.18
CA ASP A 119 -8.53 -3.52 -13.68
C ASP A 119 -8.64 -5.01 -14.01
N VAL A 120 -8.12 -5.85 -13.12
CA VAL A 120 -8.00 -7.31 -13.32
C VAL A 120 -9.33 -7.99 -13.02
N ASN A 121 -10.09 -7.45 -12.07
CA ASN A 121 -11.40 -8.00 -11.70
C ASN A 121 -12.53 -7.55 -12.67
N SER A 122 -12.24 -6.65 -13.61
CA SER A 122 -13.16 -6.13 -14.64
C SER A 122 -14.39 -5.40 -14.07
N ASN A 123 -14.24 -4.73 -12.93
CA ASN A 123 -15.33 -3.98 -12.30
C ASN A 123 -15.43 -2.50 -12.76
N GLY A 124 -14.53 -2.08 -13.65
CA GLY A 124 -14.48 -0.74 -14.23
C GLY A 124 -13.73 0.29 -13.39
N ARG A 125 -13.02 -0.13 -12.33
CA ARG A 125 -12.29 0.72 -11.39
C ARG A 125 -10.91 0.13 -11.13
N ILE A 126 -10.04 0.91 -10.51
CA ILE A 126 -8.76 0.42 -9.99
C ILE A 126 -8.88 0.42 -8.47
N ASP A 127 -8.85 -0.76 -7.87
CA ASP A 127 -9.12 -0.96 -6.46
C ASP A 127 -8.03 -1.77 -5.73
N LEU A 128 -8.22 -1.99 -4.42
CA LEU A 128 -7.26 -2.76 -3.64
C LEU A 128 -7.26 -4.25 -4.01
N HIS A 129 -8.33 -4.79 -4.57
CA HIS A 129 -8.35 -6.16 -5.03
C HIS A 129 -7.45 -6.31 -6.27
N ASP A 130 -7.50 -5.37 -7.21
CA ASP A 130 -6.60 -5.35 -8.37
C ASP A 130 -5.12 -5.36 -7.96
N LEU A 131 -4.75 -4.48 -7.02
CA LEU A 131 -3.37 -4.42 -6.50
C LEU A 131 -2.97 -5.70 -5.74
N SER A 132 -3.94 -6.42 -5.17
CA SER A 132 -3.70 -7.72 -4.52
C SER A 132 -3.47 -8.86 -5.52
N LEU A 133 -4.04 -8.75 -6.73
CA LEU A 133 -3.90 -9.73 -7.79
C LEU A 133 -2.65 -9.50 -8.64
N PHE A 134 -2.30 -8.23 -8.88
CA PHE A 134 -1.19 -7.88 -9.76
C PHE A 134 -0.28 -6.80 -9.13
N PRO A 135 1.01 -7.10 -8.90
CA PRO A 135 1.93 -6.14 -8.32
C PRO A 135 2.32 -5.03 -9.31
N VAL A 136 2.54 -3.83 -8.80
CA VAL A 136 3.12 -2.72 -9.56
C VAL A 136 4.62 -2.96 -9.70
N ASN A 137 5.13 -2.97 -10.93
CA ASN A 137 6.53 -3.19 -11.23
C ASN A 137 7.05 -2.05 -12.10
N ILE A 138 8.03 -1.29 -11.60
CA ILE A 138 8.57 -0.14 -12.33
C ILE A 138 10.10 -0.13 -12.35
N GLN A 139 10.66 0.40 -13.43
CA GLN A 139 12.06 0.80 -13.47
C GLN A 139 12.19 2.10 -12.69
N TYR A 140 12.85 2.02 -11.54
CA TYR A 140 12.96 3.14 -10.63
C TYR A 140 14.25 3.08 -9.82
N THR A 141 14.92 4.23 -9.76
CA THR A 141 16.18 4.38 -9.08
C THR A 141 16.02 5.13 -7.77
N ILE A 142 16.51 4.51 -6.71
CA ILE A 142 16.80 5.09 -5.41
C ILE A 142 18.29 4.91 -5.18
N ASN A 143 19.04 6.00 -5.17
CA ASN A 143 20.48 5.96 -4.90
C ASN A 143 20.72 5.61 -3.42
N PRO A 144 21.94 5.14 -3.06
CA PRO A 144 22.35 5.08 -1.67
C PRO A 144 22.05 6.38 -0.92
N ASP A 145 21.57 6.25 0.31
CA ASP A 145 21.18 7.32 1.23
C ASP A 145 20.01 8.23 0.78
N ASP A 146 19.45 8.02 -0.42
CA ASP A 146 18.26 8.71 -0.90
C ASP A 146 16.97 8.09 -0.31
N GLY A 147 16.00 8.96 -0.04
CA GLY A 147 14.63 8.59 0.32
C GLY A 147 13.62 9.01 -0.76
N ARG A 148 12.52 8.27 -0.88
CA ARG A 148 11.39 8.59 -1.75
C ARG A 148 10.08 8.35 -1.03
N GLU A 149 9.22 9.35 -1.03
CA GLU A 149 7.89 9.22 -0.44
C GLU A 149 7.00 8.34 -1.32
N PHE A 150 6.47 7.27 -0.76
CA PHE A 150 5.34 6.54 -1.32
C PHE A 150 4.06 7.07 -0.69
N TYR A 151 3.09 7.42 -1.52
CA TYR A 151 1.77 7.91 -1.10
C TYR A 151 0.68 7.03 -1.71
N ILE A 152 -0.37 6.78 -0.94
CA ILE A 152 -1.59 6.12 -1.41
C ILE A 152 -2.82 6.80 -0.81
N LYS A 153 -3.84 7.00 -1.64
CA LYS A 153 -5.15 7.48 -1.24
C LYS A 153 -6.22 6.57 -1.80
N VAL A 154 -7.06 6.06 -0.92
CA VAL A 154 -8.20 5.22 -1.25
C VAL A 154 -9.51 5.90 -0.91
N ARG A 155 -10.58 5.44 -1.56
CA ARG A 155 -11.96 5.83 -1.31
C ARG A 155 -12.82 4.59 -1.21
N PHE A 156 -13.66 4.52 -0.19
CA PHE A 156 -14.74 3.55 -0.18
C PHE A 156 -15.84 4.01 -1.12
N ILE A 157 -16.20 3.19 -2.11
CA ILE A 157 -17.02 3.65 -3.24
C ILE A 157 -18.37 4.22 -2.74
N PRO A 158 -18.85 5.36 -3.28
CA PRO A 158 -20.08 6.02 -2.78
C PRO A 158 -21.36 5.19 -2.97
N ASP A 159 -21.32 4.25 -3.90
CA ASP A 159 -22.40 3.34 -4.26
C ASP A 159 -22.28 1.95 -3.61
N ALA A 160 -21.32 1.76 -2.71
CA ALA A 160 -21.25 0.56 -1.88
C ALA A 160 -22.53 0.44 -1.04
N GLY A 161 -23.16 -0.73 -1.05
CA GLY A 161 -24.31 -0.97 -0.19
C GLY A 161 -23.91 -1.19 1.27
N ASN A 162 -24.90 -1.60 2.07
CA ASN A 162 -24.70 -1.82 3.50
C ASN A 162 -24.06 -3.17 3.82
N GLU A 163 -23.86 -4.04 2.82
CA GLU A 163 -23.23 -5.35 2.96
C GLU A 163 -21.79 -5.30 3.48
N TYR A 164 -21.16 -4.13 3.49
CA TYR A 164 -19.80 -3.96 4.03
C TYR A 164 -19.78 -3.31 5.41
N GLN A 165 -20.95 -3.09 6.02
CA GLN A 165 -21.06 -2.34 7.26
C GLN A 165 -20.48 -3.10 8.45
N GLY A 166 -19.39 -2.57 9.00
CA GLY A 166 -18.70 -3.18 10.14
C GLY A 166 -17.60 -4.17 9.73
N ASP A 167 -17.43 -4.37 8.43
CA ASP A 167 -16.35 -5.18 7.89
C ASP A 167 -14.99 -4.59 8.25
N SER A 168 -14.02 -5.49 8.40
CA SER A 168 -12.63 -5.09 8.51
C SER A 168 -11.66 -6.09 7.92
N ILE A 169 -10.54 -5.59 7.41
CA ILE A 169 -9.45 -6.40 6.87
C ILE A 169 -8.10 -5.76 7.18
N ASN A 170 -7.07 -6.59 7.39
CA ASN A 170 -5.70 -6.13 7.49
C ASN A 170 -5.03 -6.18 6.12
N LEU A 171 -4.34 -5.11 5.79
CA LEU A 171 -3.61 -4.89 4.55
C LEU A 171 -2.12 -4.88 4.83
N SER A 172 -1.34 -5.45 3.92
CA SER A 172 0.11 -5.59 4.03
C SER A 172 0.76 -5.25 2.69
N PHE A 173 1.44 -4.10 2.63
CA PHE A 173 2.15 -3.67 1.42
C PHE A 173 3.58 -4.20 1.42
N THR A 174 3.96 -5.00 0.43
CA THR A 174 5.36 -5.43 0.29
C THR A 174 6.07 -4.58 -0.74
N PHE A 175 7.17 -3.94 -0.32
CA PHE A 175 8.07 -3.22 -1.21
C PHE A 175 9.30 -4.06 -1.46
N THR A 176 9.63 -4.27 -2.73
CA THR A 176 10.86 -4.97 -3.14
C THR A 176 11.69 -4.04 -3.99
N ILE A 177 12.92 -3.78 -3.57
CA ILE A 177 13.89 -2.96 -4.31
C ILE A 177 15.02 -3.87 -4.80
N GLY A 178 15.37 -3.73 -6.08
CA GLY A 178 16.42 -4.53 -6.74
C GLY A 178 17.38 -3.67 -7.55
N GLY A 179 18.59 -4.18 -7.75
CA GLY A 179 19.67 -3.59 -8.55
C GLY A 179 19.96 -4.45 -9.77
#